data_AF-A0AB37U8J6-F1
#
_entry.id   AF-A0AB37U8J6-F1
#
_cell.length_a   1.000
_cell.length_b   1.000
_cell.length_c   1.000
_cell.angle_alpha   90.00
_cell.angle_beta   90.00
_cell.angle_gamma   90.00
#
_symmetry.space_group_name_H-M   'P 1'
#
loop_
_entity.id
_entity.type
_entity.pdbx_description
1 polymer ?
#
loop_
_entity_poly.entity_id
_entity_poly.type
_entity_poly.pdbx_seq_one_letter_code
_entity_poly.pdbx_strand_id
1 'polypeptide(L)'
;MITLNYCYRIYPNTTQQQTLVEWMEICRSAFNYALREIKDWCDSRKCPTDRCSIEKEYILAADLKFPTVVNQLNSLPKAKKEFPRLGEVPSQVLQQAIKQLHRGWEYFQERGFGFPRFKKYGKFKSLLFPQFKHNPVTNVNLSLPKIGAISINLQRPIPDGFVVKQVRIIRKADRWYASINLQLDVKVPDPIALLHLKVARCRKEFHYSVAHWLCQTYDLISFENLNIRGLARTRLAKSILDCAWGAFLQILQAVAVKRGKQTVEVSARGSSIECSGCGARVEKTLKDRVHECPSCQLSIDRDWNSALVLLDRGLRTVGLPFSGCGGQEVTHPVRQQFSVVKLEALA
;
A
#
# COMPACT_ATOMS: atom_id res chain seq x y z
N MET A 1 12.06 -0.01 7.71
CA MET A 1 13.39 -0.57 7.41
C MET A 1 13.86 0.01 6.09
N ILE A 2 14.98 0.72 6.10
CA ILE A 2 15.61 1.23 4.88
C ILE A 2 16.71 0.25 4.49
N THR A 3 16.73 -0.17 3.23
CA THR A 3 17.79 -1.03 2.68
C THR A 3 18.51 -0.31 1.55
N LEU A 4 19.83 -0.28 1.60
CA LEU A 4 20.69 0.29 0.57
C LEU A 4 21.59 -0.79 -0.01
N ASN A 5 21.83 -0.75 -1.32
CA ASN A 5 22.73 -1.66 -2.01
C ASN A 5 23.88 -0.87 -2.62
N TYR A 6 25.08 -1.03 -2.09
CA TYR A 6 26.28 -0.41 -2.62
C TYR A 6 27.15 -1.44 -3.33
N CYS A 7 27.78 -1.04 -4.43
CA CYS A 7 28.68 -1.90 -5.19
C CYS A 7 30.07 -1.29 -5.20
N TYR A 8 31.04 -2.02 -4.65
CA TYR A 8 32.43 -1.59 -4.54
C TYR A 8 33.33 -2.51 -5.35
N ARG A 9 34.46 -1.96 -5.81
CA ARG A 9 35.51 -2.74 -6.45
C ARG A 9 36.39 -3.39 -5.38
N ILE A 10 36.70 -4.68 -5.54
CA ILE A 10 37.60 -5.42 -4.66
C ILE A 10 38.80 -5.95 -5.44
N TYR A 11 39.90 -6.17 -4.73
CA TYR A 11 41.19 -6.58 -5.27
C TYR A 11 41.68 -7.85 -4.57
N PRO A 12 41.08 -9.02 -4.87
CA PRO A 12 41.55 -10.29 -4.34
C PRO A 12 42.92 -10.68 -4.91
N ASN A 13 43.75 -11.30 -4.08
CA ASN A 13 45.05 -11.86 -4.47
C ASN A 13 44.84 -13.03 -5.45
N THR A 14 45.88 -13.41 -6.19
CA THR A 14 45.81 -14.50 -7.18
C THR A 14 45.27 -15.81 -6.59
N THR A 15 45.73 -16.19 -5.40
CA THR A 15 45.24 -17.38 -4.68
C THR A 15 43.75 -17.25 -4.32
N GLN A 16 43.34 -16.10 -3.78
CA GLN A 16 41.95 -15.81 -3.44
C GLN A 16 41.05 -15.82 -4.68
N GLN A 17 41.53 -15.34 -5.82
CA GLN A 17 40.81 -15.37 -7.09
C GLN A 17 40.54 -16.81 -7.55
N GLN A 18 41.55 -17.68 -7.48
CA GLN A 18 41.40 -19.10 -7.82
C GLN A 18 40.36 -19.75 -6.92
N THR A 19 40.47 -19.58 -5.60
CA THR A 19 39.49 -20.11 -4.64
C THR A 19 38.07 -19.61 -4.90
N LEU A 20 37.89 -18.32 -5.20
CA LEU A 20 36.57 -17.77 -5.52
C LEU A 20 35.96 -18.38 -6.79
N VAL A 21 36.78 -18.64 -7.80
CA VAL A 21 36.34 -19.28 -9.05
C VAL A 21 35.97 -20.74 -8.81
N GLU A 22 36.77 -21.47 -8.04
CA GLU A 22 36.47 -22.83 -7.64
C GLU A 22 35.16 -22.90 -6.85
N TRP A 23 34.94 -21.99 -5.91
CA TRP A 23 33.69 -21.91 -5.15
C TRP A 23 32.49 -21.62 -6.05
N MET A 24 32.64 -20.74 -7.06
CA MET A 24 31.58 -20.51 -8.05
C MET A 24 31.23 -21.77 -8.82
N GLU A 25 32.22 -22.58 -9.19
CA GLU A 25 32.01 -23.86 -9.88
C GLU A 25 31.38 -24.92 -8.96
N ILE A 26 31.76 -24.98 -7.69
CA ILE A 26 31.13 -25.86 -6.71
C ILE A 26 29.67 -25.47 -6.49
N CYS A 27 29.38 -24.18 -6.33
CA CYS A 27 28.01 -23.67 -6.22
C CYS A 27 27.19 -23.94 -7.49
N ARG A 28 27.80 -23.86 -8.68
CA ARG A 28 27.17 -24.21 -9.95
C ARG A 28 26.77 -25.68 -9.99
N SER A 29 27.66 -26.58 -9.55
CA SER A 29 27.39 -28.02 -9.49
C SER A 29 26.22 -28.32 -8.54
N ALA A 30 26.21 -27.72 -7.35
CA ALA A 30 25.10 -27.88 -6.40
C ALA A 30 23.78 -27.32 -6.95
N PHE A 31 23.80 -26.15 -7.59
CA PHE A 31 22.63 -25.58 -8.27
C PHE A 31 22.09 -26.52 -9.34
N ASN A 32 22.96 -27.06 -10.20
CA ASN A 32 22.56 -27.93 -11.29
C ASN A 32 22.05 -29.28 -10.80
N TYR A 33 22.63 -29.83 -9.74
CA TYR A 33 22.15 -31.06 -9.11
C TYR A 33 20.74 -30.86 -8.55
N ALA A 34 20.53 -29.81 -7.76
CA ALA A 34 19.22 -29.48 -7.21
C ALA A 34 18.17 -29.19 -8.31
N LEU A 35 18.59 -28.55 -9.43
CA LEU A 35 17.72 -28.33 -10.58
C LEU A 35 17.38 -29.65 -11.28
N ARG A 36 18.31 -30.60 -11.31
CA ARG A 36 18.07 -31.92 -11.88
C ARG A 36 17.02 -32.68 -11.09
N GLU A 37 17.09 -32.67 -9.76
CA GLU A 37 16.04 -33.28 -8.92
C GLU A 37 14.64 -32.70 -9.21
N ILE A 38 14.53 -31.37 -9.35
CA ILE A 38 13.25 -30.71 -9.70
C ILE A 38 12.78 -31.17 -11.08
N LYS A 39 13.68 -31.20 -12.07
CA LYS A 39 13.34 -31.63 -13.43
C LYS A 39 12.91 -33.09 -13.48
N ASP A 40 13.68 -33.98 -12.87
CA ASP A 40 13.38 -35.41 -12.82
C ASP A 40 12.03 -35.66 -12.12
N TRP A 41 11.72 -34.92 -11.04
CA TRP A 41 10.41 -34.96 -10.36
C TRP A 41 9.26 -34.47 -11.24
N CYS A 42 9.46 -33.38 -12.00
CA CYS A 42 8.47 -32.86 -12.93
C CYS A 42 8.26 -33.82 -14.10
N ASP A 43 9.34 -34.31 -14.69
CA ASP A 43 9.32 -35.18 -15.85
C ASP A 43 8.68 -36.53 -15.51
N SER A 44 8.81 -37.02 -14.26
CA SER A 44 8.12 -38.23 -13.78
C SER A 44 6.61 -38.08 -13.61
N ARG A 45 6.09 -36.86 -13.55
CA ARG A 45 4.66 -36.55 -13.34
C ARG A 45 4.01 -35.92 -14.57
N LYS A 46 4.80 -35.63 -15.60
CA LYS A 46 4.28 -35.18 -16.90
C LYS A 46 3.77 -36.39 -17.67
N CYS A 47 2.47 -36.43 -17.93
CA CYS A 47 1.88 -37.25 -18.97
C CYS A 47 1.27 -36.36 -20.06
N PRO A 48 1.33 -36.74 -21.34
CA PRO A 48 0.50 -36.12 -22.36
C PRO A 48 -0.98 -36.33 -22.02
N THR A 49 -1.83 -35.35 -22.31
CA THR A 49 -3.26 -35.38 -21.96
C THR A 49 -4.03 -36.51 -22.65
N ASP A 50 -3.50 -37.01 -23.78
CA ASP A 50 -4.12 -37.98 -24.68
C ASP A 50 -3.65 -39.44 -24.46
N ARG A 51 -2.64 -39.69 -23.60
CA ARG A 51 -2.12 -41.05 -23.36
C ARG A 51 -1.48 -41.23 -21.99
N CYS A 52 -1.67 -42.40 -21.37
CA CYS A 52 -0.88 -42.84 -20.22
C CYS A 52 0.56 -43.15 -20.67
N SER A 53 1.56 -42.77 -19.86
CA SER A 53 2.98 -42.96 -20.16
C SER A 53 3.40 -44.42 -19.96
N ILE A 54 3.06 -45.30 -20.90
CA ILE A 54 3.47 -46.72 -20.90
C ILE A 54 4.96 -46.87 -21.29
N GLU A 55 5.53 -45.90 -22.00
CA GLU A 55 6.89 -45.98 -22.57
C GLU A 55 8.00 -45.41 -21.68
N LYS A 56 7.67 -44.69 -20.59
CA LYS A 56 8.65 -44.07 -19.70
C LYS A 56 8.25 -44.22 -18.24
N GLU A 57 8.82 -45.23 -17.59
CA GLU A 57 8.83 -45.33 -16.13
C GLU A 57 10.09 -44.61 -15.61
N TYR A 58 9.89 -43.54 -14.84
CA TYR A 58 11.01 -42.94 -14.11
C TYR A 58 11.26 -43.75 -12.85
N ILE A 59 12.54 -43.92 -12.49
CA ILE A 59 12.98 -44.60 -11.25
C ILE A 59 12.73 -43.68 -10.04
N LEU A 60 11.48 -43.23 -9.85
CA LEU A 60 11.06 -42.42 -8.73
C LEU A 60 9.71 -42.96 -8.22
N ALA A 61 9.63 -43.22 -6.92
CA ALA A 61 8.40 -43.68 -6.29
C ALA A 61 7.26 -42.66 -6.51
N ALA A 62 6.04 -43.15 -6.73
CA ALA A 62 4.85 -42.31 -6.90
C ALA A 62 4.63 -41.37 -5.70
N ASP A 63 4.89 -41.87 -4.49
CA ASP A 63 4.71 -41.16 -3.22
C ASP A 63 5.79 -40.09 -2.93
N LEU A 64 6.79 -39.94 -3.81
CA LEU A 64 7.89 -39.01 -3.58
C LEU A 64 7.39 -37.55 -3.62
N LYS A 65 7.53 -36.86 -2.49
CA LYS A 65 7.16 -35.44 -2.37
C LYS A 65 8.07 -34.55 -3.23
N PHE A 66 7.54 -33.39 -3.63
CA PHE A 66 8.32 -32.38 -4.37
C PHE A 66 9.62 -32.04 -3.62
N PRO A 67 10.77 -31.93 -4.32
CA PRO A 67 12.03 -31.55 -3.72
C PRO A 67 12.01 -30.06 -3.32
N THR A 68 11.43 -29.76 -2.15
CA THR A 68 11.38 -28.41 -1.59
C THR A 68 12.77 -27.89 -1.23
N VAL A 69 12.89 -26.57 -1.08
CA VAL A 69 14.10 -25.91 -0.54
C VAL A 69 14.58 -26.63 0.71
N VAL A 70 13.67 -26.87 1.66
CA VAL A 70 14.00 -27.45 2.96
C VAL A 70 14.57 -28.87 2.80
N ASN A 71 13.93 -29.71 1.97
CA ASN A 71 14.40 -31.08 1.74
C ASN A 71 15.80 -31.09 1.13
N GLN A 72 16.04 -30.28 0.09
CA GLN A 72 17.35 -30.23 -0.57
C GLN A 72 18.44 -29.67 0.36
N LEU A 73 18.12 -28.67 1.17
CA LEU A 73 19.06 -28.13 2.16
C LEU A 73 19.38 -29.15 3.27
N ASN A 74 18.41 -29.97 3.68
CA ASN A 74 18.61 -31.04 4.67
C ASN A 74 19.42 -32.22 4.12
N SER A 75 19.45 -32.40 2.80
CA SER A 75 20.28 -33.41 2.13
C SER A 75 21.75 -32.98 2.00
N LEU A 76 22.06 -31.67 2.05
CA LEU A 76 23.42 -31.15 1.91
C LEU A 76 24.46 -31.75 2.88
N PRO A 77 24.18 -31.97 4.18
CA PRO A 77 25.13 -32.60 5.08
C PRO A 77 25.51 -34.02 4.65
N LYS A 78 24.58 -34.80 4.09
CA LYS A 78 24.85 -36.14 3.54
C LYS A 78 25.71 -36.03 2.29
N ALA A 79 25.34 -35.15 1.37
CA ALA A 79 26.11 -34.89 0.15
C ALA A 79 27.56 -34.43 0.43
N LYS A 80 27.79 -33.69 1.52
CA LYS A 80 29.14 -33.28 1.94
C LYS A 80 30.02 -34.44 2.44
N LYS A 81 29.42 -35.52 2.96
CA LYS A 81 30.14 -36.73 3.34
C LYS A 81 30.57 -37.51 2.11
N GLU A 82 29.69 -37.61 1.12
CA GLU A 82 29.96 -38.30 -0.15
C GLU A 82 30.94 -37.52 -1.05
N PHE A 83 30.80 -36.19 -1.09
CA PHE A 83 31.62 -35.30 -1.92
C PHE A 83 32.34 -34.24 -1.07
N PRO A 84 33.56 -34.53 -0.59
CA PRO A 84 34.31 -33.61 0.27
C PRO A 84 34.55 -32.21 -0.32
N ARG A 85 34.61 -32.07 -1.66
CA ARG A 85 34.71 -30.76 -2.35
C ARG A 85 33.61 -29.78 -1.95
N LEU A 86 32.40 -30.24 -1.63
CA LEU A 86 31.30 -29.38 -1.17
C LEU A 86 31.58 -28.74 0.20
N GLY A 87 32.52 -29.30 0.97
CA GLY A 87 32.95 -28.80 2.26
C GLY A 87 33.89 -27.60 2.20
N GLU A 88 34.56 -27.37 1.07
CA GLU A 88 35.50 -26.24 0.88
C GLU A 88 34.76 -24.90 0.97
N VAL A 89 33.60 -24.80 0.31
CA VAL A 89 32.76 -23.60 0.33
C VAL A 89 32.11 -23.41 1.71
N PRO A 90 31.98 -22.16 2.22
CA PRO A 90 31.17 -21.88 3.39
C PRO A 90 29.74 -22.42 3.21
N SER A 91 29.22 -23.11 4.22
CA SER A 91 27.91 -23.78 4.17
C SER A 91 26.78 -22.84 3.75
N GLN A 92 26.76 -21.62 4.30
CA GLN A 92 25.76 -20.62 4.00
C GLN A 92 25.77 -20.22 2.51
N VAL A 93 26.93 -20.05 1.90
CA VAL A 93 27.05 -19.67 0.48
C VAL A 93 26.52 -20.79 -0.43
N LEU A 94 26.84 -22.04 -0.10
CA LEU A 94 26.32 -23.20 -0.81
C LEU A 94 24.78 -23.30 -0.71
N GLN A 95 24.24 -23.09 0.49
CA GLN A 95 22.78 -23.05 0.70
C GLN A 95 22.12 -21.93 -0.12
N GLN A 96 22.78 -20.78 -0.27
CA GLN A 96 22.25 -19.67 -1.08
C GLN A 96 22.19 -20.00 -2.58
N ALA A 97 23.08 -20.85 -3.09
CA ALA A 97 23.00 -21.32 -4.48
C ALA A 97 21.70 -22.12 -4.72
N ILE A 98 21.32 -23.00 -3.80
CA ILE A 98 20.05 -23.76 -3.88
C ILE A 98 18.85 -22.83 -3.67
N LYS A 99 18.91 -21.89 -2.71
CA LYS A 99 17.84 -20.88 -2.54
C LYS A 99 17.66 -20.01 -3.79
N GLN A 100 18.74 -19.70 -4.50
CA GLN A 100 18.67 -18.96 -5.77
C GLN A 100 17.93 -19.75 -6.86
N LEU A 101 18.08 -21.08 -6.91
CA LEU A 101 17.31 -21.95 -7.81
C LEU A 101 15.82 -21.85 -7.51
N HIS A 102 15.45 -22.01 -6.23
CA HIS A 102 14.05 -22.00 -5.80
C HIS A 102 13.36 -20.66 -5.99
N ARG A 103 14.05 -19.53 -5.78
CA ARG A 103 13.51 -18.21 -6.18
C ARG A 103 13.18 -18.16 -7.67
N GLY A 104 14.04 -18.78 -8.50
CA GLY A 104 13.77 -18.90 -9.94
C GLY A 104 12.58 -19.80 -10.25
N TRP A 105 12.35 -20.84 -9.46
CA TRP A 105 11.18 -21.72 -9.54
C TRP A 105 9.89 -21.00 -9.12
N GLU A 106 9.89 -20.28 -8.01
CA GLU A 106 8.77 -19.46 -7.53
C GLU A 106 8.38 -18.41 -8.58
N TYR A 107 9.36 -17.73 -9.17
CA TYR A 107 9.13 -16.76 -10.26
C TYR A 107 8.53 -17.40 -11.52
N PHE A 108 8.89 -18.65 -11.85
CA PHE A 108 8.24 -19.39 -12.92
C PHE A 108 6.76 -19.65 -12.61
N GLN A 109 6.43 -20.04 -11.37
CA GLN A 109 5.06 -20.35 -10.95
C GLN A 109 4.17 -19.11 -10.82
N GLU A 110 4.65 -18.04 -10.18
CA GLU A 110 3.84 -16.86 -9.86
C GLU A 110 3.72 -15.88 -11.04
N ARG A 111 4.80 -15.71 -11.80
CA ARG A 111 4.93 -14.61 -12.79
C ARG A 111 5.02 -15.11 -14.22
N GLY A 112 4.94 -16.42 -14.45
CA GLY A 112 5.03 -17.02 -15.79
C GLY A 112 6.39 -16.81 -16.48
N PHE A 113 7.46 -16.54 -15.72
CA PHE A 113 8.81 -16.52 -16.30
C PHE A 113 9.20 -17.91 -16.80
N GLY A 114 10.22 -18.02 -17.66
CA GLY A 114 10.67 -19.31 -18.19
C GLY A 114 11.28 -20.25 -17.13
N PHE A 115 11.16 -21.56 -17.38
CA PHE A 115 11.66 -22.61 -16.48
C PHE A 115 13.18 -22.46 -16.18
N PRO A 116 13.64 -22.67 -14.94
CA PRO A 116 15.06 -22.58 -14.59
C PRO A 116 15.98 -23.47 -15.43
N ARG A 117 17.06 -22.89 -15.98
CA ARG A 117 18.01 -23.59 -16.86
C ARG A 117 19.29 -23.98 -16.14
N PHE A 118 19.88 -25.12 -16.57
CA PHE A 118 21.20 -25.53 -16.13
C PHE A 118 22.24 -24.46 -16.43
N LYS A 119 23.14 -24.23 -15.48
CA LYS A 119 24.24 -23.28 -15.60
C LYS A 119 25.45 -23.98 -16.23
N LYS A 120 25.89 -23.44 -17.38
CA LYS A 120 27.14 -23.84 -18.05
C LYS A 120 28.35 -23.39 -17.22
N TYR A 121 29.50 -24.01 -17.46
CA TYR A 121 30.78 -23.62 -16.85
C TYR A 121 31.06 -22.12 -17.01
N GLY A 122 31.55 -21.46 -15.95
CA GLY A 122 31.84 -20.02 -15.93
C GLY A 122 30.62 -19.09 -15.98
N LYS A 123 29.38 -19.61 -16.03
CA LYS A 123 28.15 -18.79 -16.01
C LYS A 123 27.65 -18.48 -14.60
N PHE A 124 28.13 -19.18 -13.58
CA PHE A 124 27.82 -18.87 -12.18
C PHE A 124 28.77 -17.79 -11.67
N LYS A 125 28.34 -16.52 -11.72
CA LYS A 125 29.24 -15.36 -11.54
C LYS A 125 29.13 -14.65 -10.19
N SER A 126 28.33 -15.17 -9.27
CA SER A 126 28.09 -14.49 -7.99
C SER A 126 28.01 -15.44 -6.82
N LEU A 127 28.65 -15.07 -5.70
CA LEU A 127 28.57 -15.76 -4.42
C LEU A 127 27.92 -14.83 -3.40
N LEU A 128 26.89 -15.29 -2.71
CA LEU A 128 26.20 -14.49 -1.70
C LEU A 128 26.52 -15.02 -0.30
N PHE A 129 27.03 -14.13 0.54
CA PHE A 129 27.28 -14.33 1.95
C PHE A 129 26.13 -13.67 2.73
N PRO A 130 25.20 -14.46 3.30
CA PRO A 130 23.93 -13.95 3.80
C PRO A 130 24.02 -13.37 5.21
N GLN A 131 25.04 -13.73 5.99
CA GLN A 131 25.17 -13.32 7.39
C GLN A 131 26.64 -13.25 7.79
N PHE A 132 26.94 -12.32 8.68
CA PHE A 132 28.25 -12.16 9.30
C PHE A 132 28.09 -12.03 10.82
N LYS A 133 29.06 -12.56 11.59
CA LYS A 133 29.07 -12.45 13.06
C LYS A 133 29.55 -11.07 13.53
N HIS A 134 30.53 -10.52 12.84
CA HIS A 134 31.10 -9.20 13.07
C HIS A 134 30.98 -8.38 11.79
N ASN A 135 31.14 -7.06 11.89
CA ASN A 135 31.12 -6.19 10.71
C ASN A 135 32.23 -6.64 9.74
N PRO A 136 31.90 -7.12 8.52
CA PRO A 136 32.91 -7.66 7.62
C PRO A 136 33.69 -6.57 6.90
N VAL A 137 33.23 -5.31 6.94
CA VAL A 137 33.86 -4.20 6.23
C VAL A 137 34.65 -3.34 7.19
N THR A 138 35.94 -3.23 6.93
CA THR A 138 36.84 -2.21 7.49
C THR A 138 37.11 -1.15 6.40
N ASN A 139 37.55 0.05 6.77
CA ASN A 139 37.81 1.16 5.81
C ASN A 139 38.69 0.77 4.61
N VAL A 140 39.54 -0.26 4.76
CA VAL A 140 40.48 -0.70 3.71
C VAL A 140 40.20 -2.14 3.23
N ASN A 141 39.59 -2.99 4.09
CA ASN A 141 39.52 -4.43 3.88
C ASN A 141 38.12 -5.00 4.09
N LEU A 142 37.74 -5.97 3.27
CA LEU A 142 36.54 -6.80 3.41
C LEU A 142 36.96 -8.20 3.88
N SER A 143 36.52 -8.62 5.05
CA SER A 143 36.78 -9.94 5.60
C SER A 143 35.67 -10.94 5.22
N LEU A 144 36.04 -12.01 4.54
CA LEU A 144 35.13 -13.10 4.16
C LEU A 144 35.48 -14.41 4.88
N PRO A 145 34.47 -15.23 5.26
CA PRO A 145 34.72 -16.55 5.86
C PRO A 145 35.59 -17.43 4.96
N LYS A 146 36.60 -18.10 5.54
CA LYS A 146 37.58 -19.00 4.89
C LYS A 146 38.55 -18.38 3.85
N ILE A 147 38.28 -17.20 3.30
CA ILE A 147 39.20 -16.50 2.38
C ILE A 147 40.11 -15.51 3.12
N GLY A 148 39.60 -14.89 4.19
CA GLY A 148 40.30 -13.84 4.93
C GLY A 148 39.99 -12.44 4.38
N ALA A 149 40.92 -11.50 4.62
CA ALA A 149 40.78 -10.11 4.23
C ALA A 149 41.08 -9.90 2.73
N ILE A 150 40.25 -9.09 2.07
CA ILE A 150 40.39 -8.67 0.67
C ILE A 150 40.37 -7.15 0.63
N SER A 151 41.32 -6.53 -0.07
CA SER A 151 41.35 -5.07 -0.22
C SER A 151 40.13 -4.56 -0.98
N ILE A 152 39.46 -3.55 -0.42
CA ILE A 152 38.24 -2.95 -0.98
C ILE A 152 38.45 -1.46 -1.20
N ASN A 153 37.98 -0.94 -2.33
CA ASN A 153 37.95 0.50 -2.58
C ASN A 153 36.57 1.05 -2.22
N LEU A 154 36.45 1.62 -1.01
CA LEU A 154 35.25 2.28 -0.52
C LEU A 154 35.20 3.72 -1.03
N GLN A 155 34.74 3.91 -2.28
CA GLN A 155 34.50 5.25 -2.82
C GLN A 155 33.39 6.03 -2.09
N ARG A 156 32.52 5.31 -1.37
CA ARG A 156 31.46 5.89 -0.55
C ARG A 156 31.60 5.31 0.87
N PRO A 157 31.63 6.15 1.92
CA PRO A 157 31.59 5.64 3.27
C PRO A 157 30.25 4.95 3.53
N ILE A 158 30.23 3.98 4.43
CA ILE A 158 28.99 3.40 4.93
C ILE A 158 28.32 4.46 5.81
N PRO A 159 27.05 4.85 5.57
CA PRO A 159 26.40 5.88 6.36
C PRO A 159 26.22 5.41 7.81
N ASP A 160 26.25 6.36 8.75
CA ASP A 160 26.16 6.06 10.17
C ASP A 160 24.86 5.32 10.54
N GLY A 161 24.97 4.35 11.44
CA GLY A 161 23.85 3.53 11.91
C GLY A 161 23.46 2.36 11.00
N PHE A 162 24.01 2.24 9.78
CA PHE A 162 23.73 1.10 8.91
C PHE A 162 24.53 -0.14 9.30
N VAL A 163 23.84 -1.29 9.31
CA VAL A 163 24.47 -2.60 9.53
C VAL A 163 24.61 -3.34 8.20
N VAL A 164 25.78 -3.94 7.97
CA VAL A 164 26.02 -4.81 6.81
C VAL A 164 25.30 -6.14 7.02
N LYS A 165 24.27 -6.41 6.23
CA LYS A 165 23.47 -7.64 6.35
C LYS A 165 24.03 -8.78 5.51
N GLN A 166 24.28 -8.49 4.23
CA GLN A 166 24.73 -9.49 3.26
C GLN A 166 25.75 -8.85 2.32
N VAL A 167 26.70 -9.66 1.86
CA VAL A 167 27.71 -9.27 0.88
C VAL A 167 27.64 -10.26 -0.27
N ARG A 168 27.52 -9.75 -1.49
CA ARG A 168 27.55 -10.56 -2.71
C ARG A 168 28.82 -10.24 -3.49
N ILE A 169 29.67 -11.24 -3.66
CA ILE A 169 30.83 -11.15 -4.53
C ILE A 169 30.39 -11.45 -5.97
N ILE A 170 30.76 -10.59 -6.91
CA ILE A 170 30.39 -10.68 -8.32
C ILE A 170 31.65 -10.58 -9.17
N ARG A 171 31.82 -11.53 -10.10
CA ARG A 171 32.84 -11.45 -11.15
C ARG A 171 32.23 -10.91 -12.43
N LYS A 172 32.69 -9.74 -12.88
CA LYS A 172 32.32 -9.15 -14.18
C LYS A 172 33.57 -8.98 -15.03
N ALA A 173 33.63 -9.72 -16.14
CA ALA A 173 34.85 -9.88 -16.94
C ALA A 173 36.02 -10.27 -16.03
N ASP A 174 37.10 -9.48 -16.03
CA ASP A 174 38.31 -9.72 -15.24
C ASP A 174 38.33 -8.93 -13.92
N ARG A 175 37.20 -8.30 -13.55
CA ARG A 175 37.10 -7.48 -12.34
C ARG A 175 36.15 -8.08 -11.33
N TRP A 176 36.51 -7.88 -10.06
CA TRP A 176 35.77 -8.36 -8.91
C TRP A 176 35.07 -7.19 -8.20
N TYR A 177 33.83 -7.43 -7.80
CA TYR A 177 32.99 -6.47 -7.12
C TYR A 177 32.35 -7.09 -5.88
N ALA A 178 32.18 -6.30 -4.83
CA ALA A 178 31.39 -6.64 -3.67
C ALA A 178 30.15 -5.76 -3.65
N SER A 179 28.98 -6.37 -3.80
CA SER A 179 27.69 -5.74 -3.59
C SER A 179 27.28 -5.93 -2.13
N ILE A 180 27.32 -4.85 -1.36
CA ILE A 180 27.07 -4.81 0.07
C ILE A 180 25.64 -4.28 0.29
N ASN A 181 24.81 -5.09 0.95
CA ASN A 181 23.48 -4.68 1.35
C ASN A 181 23.54 -4.19 2.80
N LEU A 182 23.18 -2.93 2.95
CA LEU A 182 23.12 -2.21 4.21
C LEU A 182 21.66 -2.13 4.64
N GLN A 183 21.40 -2.36 5.92
CA GLN A 183 20.06 -2.21 6.50
C GLN A 183 20.11 -1.24 7.67
N LEU A 184 19.13 -0.36 7.72
CA LEU A 184 18.87 0.53 8.85
C LEU A 184 17.43 0.32 9.33
N ASP A 185 17.29 0.04 10.62
CA ASP A 185 16.01 -0.22 11.27
C ASP A 185 15.33 1.09 11.69
N VAL A 186 14.93 1.90 10.69
CA VAL A 186 14.07 3.08 10.89
C VAL A 186 12.62 2.73 10.58
N LYS A 187 11.70 3.16 11.46
CA LYS A 187 10.26 3.17 11.22
C LYS A 187 9.94 4.31 10.26
N VAL A 188 9.82 4.00 8.97
CA VAL A 188 9.34 4.94 7.96
C VAL A 188 7.81 4.89 7.98
N PRO A 189 7.10 6.03 8.15
CA PRO A 189 5.65 6.06 8.04
C PRO A 189 5.19 5.62 6.65
N ASP A 190 4.11 4.84 6.58
CA ASP A 190 3.55 4.40 5.30
C ASP A 190 3.10 5.61 4.47
N PRO A 191 3.57 5.77 3.21
CA PRO A 191 3.12 6.84 2.32
C PRO A 191 1.59 6.91 2.17
N ILE A 192 0.90 5.77 2.19
CA ILE A 192 -0.56 5.70 2.09
C ILE A 192 -1.21 6.28 3.34
N ALA A 193 -0.68 5.97 4.52
CA ALA A 193 -1.16 6.53 5.78
C ALA A 193 -1.01 8.07 5.82
N LEU A 194 0.09 8.60 5.28
CA LEU A 194 0.29 10.05 5.15
C LEU A 194 -0.74 10.70 4.21
N LEU A 195 -1.09 10.03 3.11
CA LEU A 195 -2.12 10.53 2.19
C LEU A 195 -3.50 10.55 2.84
N HIS A 196 -3.90 9.47 3.53
CA HIS A 196 -5.16 9.44 4.28
C HIS A 196 -5.21 10.54 5.36
N LEU A 197 -4.10 10.78 6.05
CA LEU A 197 -3.99 11.86 7.03
C LEU A 197 -4.18 13.24 6.38
N LYS A 198 -3.59 13.47 5.21
CA LYS A 198 -3.76 14.72 4.45
C LYS A 198 -5.24 14.94 4.08
N VAL A 199 -5.89 13.92 3.50
CA VAL A 199 -7.32 13.99 3.13
C VAL A 199 -8.19 14.28 4.35
N ALA A 200 -7.94 13.60 5.47
CA ALA A 200 -8.68 13.81 6.71
C ALA A 200 -8.52 15.24 7.25
N ARG A 201 -7.31 15.82 7.17
CA ARG A 201 -7.04 17.22 7.57
C ARG A 201 -7.73 18.22 6.66
N CYS A 202 -7.61 18.07 5.34
CA CYS A 202 -8.27 18.95 4.36
C CYS A 202 -9.78 18.97 4.58
N ARG A 203 -10.40 17.79 4.80
CA ARG A 203 -11.84 17.70 5.07
C ARG A 203 -12.23 18.38 6.38
N LYS A 204 -11.46 18.16 7.45
CA LYS A 204 -11.70 18.79 8.75
C LYS A 204 -11.60 20.31 8.66
N GLU A 205 -10.61 20.82 7.93
CA GLU A 205 -10.44 22.26 7.70
C GLU A 205 -11.63 22.86 6.94
N PHE A 206 -12.05 22.20 5.86
CA PHE A 206 -13.26 22.59 5.12
C PHE A 206 -14.50 22.64 6.03
N HIS A 207 -14.69 21.62 6.89
CA HIS A 207 -15.79 21.59 7.85
C HIS A 207 -15.77 22.78 8.82
N TYR A 208 -14.62 23.14 9.38
CA TYR A 208 -14.51 24.31 10.25
C TYR A 208 -14.75 25.62 9.50
N SER A 209 -14.18 25.77 8.30
CA SER A 209 -14.36 26.97 7.48
C SER A 209 -15.85 27.21 7.19
N VAL A 210 -16.57 26.17 6.76
CA VAL A 210 -18.01 26.27 6.48
C VAL A 210 -18.82 26.51 7.75
N ALA A 211 -18.51 25.82 8.85
CA ALA A 211 -19.21 26.02 10.12
C ALA A 211 -19.04 27.45 10.67
N HIS A 212 -17.83 28.01 10.57
CA HIS A 212 -17.58 29.39 10.95
C HIS A 212 -18.32 30.38 10.04
N TRP A 213 -18.30 30.18 8.73
CA TRP A 213 -19.04 31.02 7.79
C TRP A 213 -20.55 31.02 8.07
N LEU A 214 -21.15 29.84 8.28
CA LEU A 214 -22.57 29.72 8.63
C LEU A 214 -22.91 30.44 9.92
N CYS A 215 -22.13 30.24 10.98
CA CYS A 215 -22.37 30.88 12.29
C CYS A 215 -22.00 32.37 12.33
N GLN A 216 -21.32 32.89 11.31
CA GLN A 216 -21.11 34.35 11.13
C GLN A 216 -22.32 34.99 10.46
N THR A 217 -22.92 34.30 9.51
CA THR A 217 -23.93 34.86 8.61
C THR A 217 -25.35 34.70 9.17
N TYR A 218 -25.62 33.61 9.89
CA TYR A 218 -26.97 33.25 10.34
C TYR A 218 -27.03 33.01 11.84
N ASP A 219 -28.17 33.37 12.44
CA ASP A 219 -28.45 33.16 13.87
C ASP A 219 -29.05 31.78 14.18
N LEU A 220 -29.87 31.29 13.25
CA LEU A 220 -30.54 29.99 13.31
C LEU A 220 -30.12 29.14 12.10
N ILE A 221 -29.67 27.92 12.37
CA ILE A 221 -29.28 26.96 11.34
C ILE A 221 -30.06 25.66 11.55
N SER A 222 -31.03 25.39 10.67
CA SER A 222 -31.80 24.15 10.64
C SER A 222 -31.20 23.15 9.66
N PHE A 223 -31.06 21.89 10.05
CA PHE A 223 -30.61 20.82 9.15
C PHE A 223 -31.37 19.51 9.38
N GLU A 224 -31.32 18.65 8.37
CA GLU A 224 -32.04 17.39 8.38
C GLU A 224 -31.48 16.37 9.39
N ASN A 225 -32.38 15.80 10.20
CA ASN A 225 -32.09 14.62 11.02
C ASN A 225 -32.15 13.34 10.15
N LEU A 226 -31.11 13.16 9.33
CA LEU A 226 -30.95 11.97 8.49
C LEU A 226 -30.31 10.82 9.26
N ASN A 227 -30.73 9.59 8.96
CA ASN A 227 -30.03 8.39 9.41
C ASN A 227 -28.74 8.18 8.59
N ILE A 228 -27.69 8.95 8.91
CA ILE A 228 -26.39 8.93 8.21
C ILE A 228 -25.77 7.54 8.25
N ARG A 229 -25.92 6.80 9.37
CA ARG A 229 -25.40 5.42 9.50
C ARG A 229 -26.12 4.46 8.56
N GLY A 230 -27.43 4.60 8.40
CA GLY A 230 -28.22 3.83 7.44
C GLY A 230 -27.82 4.14 5.99
N LEU A 231 -27.69 5.42 5.66
CA LEU A 231 -27.30 5.85 4.31
C LEU A 231 -25.87 5.43 3.94
N ALA A 232 -24.95 5.42 4.90
CA ALA A 232 -23.59 4.94 4.73
C ALA A 232 -23.48 3.42 4.45
N ARG A 233 -24.59 2.68 4.48
CA ARG A 233 -24.68 1.25 4.11
C ARG A 233 -25.38 1.02 2.77
N THR A 234 -25.78 2.08 2.08
CA THR A 234 -26.44 2.01 0.76
C THR A 234 -25.44 2.12 -0.39
N ARG A 235 -25.91 2.12 -1.64
CA ARG A 235 -25.08 2.40 -2.82
C ARG A 235 -24.40 3.79 -2.80
N LEU A 236 -24.86 4.69 -1.94
CA LEU A 236 -24.29 6.03 -1.70
C LEU A 236 -23.21 6.05 -0.60
N ALA A 237 -22.83 4.89 -0.06
CA ALA A 237 -21.90 4.78 1.07
C ALA A 237 -20.60 5.57 0.85
N LYS A 238 -20.00 5.44 -0.33
CA LYS A 238 -18.72 6.08 -0.64
C LYS A 238 -18.81 7.61 -0.54
N SER A 239 -19.75 8.24 -1.23
CA SER A 239 -19.89 9.70 -1.22
C SER A 239 -20.22 10.24 0.16
N ILE A 240 -21.01 9.53 0.95
CA ILE A 240 -21.38 9.95 2.31
C ILE A 240 -20.19 9.86 3.26
N LEU A 241 -19.40 8.78 3.18
CA LEU A 241 -18.20 8.60 3.99
C LEU A 241 -17.08 9.56 3.58
N ASP A 242 -16.98 9.90 2.29
CA ASP A 242 -16.03 10.89 1.78
C ASP A 242 -16.39 12.29 2.32
N CYS A 243 -17.66 12.70 2.24
CA CYS A 243 -18.13 14.00 2.77
C CYS A 243 -18.14 14.08 4.31
N ALA A 244 -18.29 12.95 5.01
CA ALA A 244 -18.34 12.82 6.47
C ALA A 244 -19.32 13.79 7.17
N TRP A 245 -20.59 13.78 6.74
CA TRP A 245 -21.64 14.66 7.26
C TRP A 245 -21.79 14.64 8.77
N GLY A 246 -21.68 13.46 9.40
CA GLY A 246 -21.79 13.36 10.87
C GLY A 246 -20.70 14.15 11.60
N ALA A 247 -19.47 14.12 11.09
CA ALA A 247 -18.37 14.90 11.67
C ALA A 247 -18.58 16.40 11.45
N PHE A 248 -19.11 16.81 10.29
CA PHE A 248 -19.45 18.19 10.01
C PHE A 248 -20.53 18.72 10.96
N LEU A 249 -21.63 17.98 11.16
CA LEU A 249 -22.72 18.41 12.04
C LEU A 249 -22.25 18.56 13.50
N GLN A 250 -21.39 17.65 13.97
CA GLN A 250 -20.76 17.79 15.30
C GLN A 250 -19.90 19.06 15.41
N ILE A 251 -19.10 19.36 14.39
CA ILE A 251 -18.29 20.59 14.33
C ILE A 251 -19.20 21.82 14.31
N LEU A 252 -20.25 21.81 13.48
CA LEU A 252 -21.20 22.91 13.34
C LEU A 252 -21.91 23.21 14.67
N GLN A 253 -22.47 22.20 15.32
CA GLN A 253 -23.11 22.33 16.63
C GLN A 253 -22.14 22.89 17.68
N ALA A 254 -20.90 22.37 17.73
CA ALA A 254 -19.90 22.86 18.67
C ALA A 254 -19.50 24.33 18.42
N VAL A 255 -19.36 24.73 17.15
CA VAL A 255 -19.03 26.12 16.78
C VAL A 255 -20.22 27.06 17.05
N ALA A 256 -21.45 26.61 16.78
CA ALA A 256 -22.66 27.38 17.03
C ALA A 256 -22.83 27.68 18.53
N VAL A 257 -22.70 26.67 19.39
CA VAL A 257 -22.75 26.83 20.85
C VAL A 257 -21.69 27.83 21.32
N LYS A 258 -20.45 27.72 20.83
CA LYS A 258 -19.36 28.65 21.18
C LYS A 258 -19.64 30.10 20.76
N ARG A 259 -20.44 30.31 19.71
CA ARG A 259 -20.79 31.63 19.16
C ARG A 259 -22.17 32.14 19.63
N GLY A 260 -22.84 31.40 20.52
CA GLY A 260 -24.19 31.75 20.97
C GLY A 260 -25.26 31.66 19.87
N LYS A 261 -25.03 30.84 18.84
CA LYS A 261 -25.97 30.60 17.72
C LYS A 261 -26.76 29.32 17.94
N GLN A 262 -27.92 29.22 17.31
CA GLN A 262 -28.83 28.10 17.51
C GLN A 262 -28.83 27.14 16.32
N THR A 263 -28.63 25.86 16.58
CA THR A 263 -28.70 24.79 15.57
C THR A 263 -29.83 23.83 15.90
N VAL A 264 -30.63 23.46 14.90
CA VAL A 264 -31.83 22.63 15.11
C VAL A 264 -31.86 21.47 14.13
N GLU A 265 -32.07 20.29 14.67
CA GLU A 265 -32.34 19.07 13.90
C GLU A 265 -33.83 18.97 13.58
N VAL A 266 -34.17 18.91 12.30
CA VAL A 266 -35.55 18.81 11.83
C VAL A 266 -35.79 17.52 11.05
N SER A 267 -37.00 16.97 11.12
CA SER A 267 -37.37 15.78 10.35
C SER A 267 -37.26 16.06 8.85
N ALA A 268 -36.56 15.20 8.10
CA ALA A 268 -36.48 15.25 6.64
C ALA A 268 -37.70 14.64 5.93
N ARG A 269 -38.64 14.02 6.68
CA ARG A 269 -39.73 13.26 6.06
C ARG A 269 -40.61 14.18 5.21
N GLY A 270 -40.75 13.85 3.94
CA GLY A 270 -41.61 14.60 3.00
C GLY A 270 -41.08 15.96 2.56
N SER A 271 -39.86 16.37 2.93
CA SER A 271 -39.31 17.70 2.58
C SER A 271 -39.18 17.92 1.06
N SER A 272 -39.01 16.84 0.29
CA SER A 272 -38.87 16.89 -1.18
C SER A 272 -40.20 16.99 -1.95
N ILE A 273 -41.33 16.72 -1.28
CA ILE A 273 -42.67 16.69 -1.89
C ILE A 273 -43.63 17.72 -1.30
N GLU A 274 -43.35 18.25 -0.11
CA GLU A 274 -44.14 19.32 0.50
C GLU A 274 -43.83 20.68 -0.15
N CYS A 275 -44.86 21.46 -0.46
CA CYS A 275 -44.70 22.81 -0.99
C CYS A 275 -44.44 23.83 0.13
N SER A 276 -43.36 24.61 0.01
CA SER A 276 -43.05 25.69 0.96
C SER A 276 -44.08 26.82 0.98
N GLY A 277 -44.84 27.03 -0.11
CA GLY A 277 -45.82 28.11 -0.21
C GLY A 277 -47.19 27.77 0.40
N CYS A 278 -47.68 26.54 0.22
CA CYS A 278 -49.03 26.17 0.64
C CYS A 278 -49.14 24.86 1.43
N GLY A 279 -48.03 24.14 1.66
CA GLY A 279 -48.03 22.85 2.37
C GLY A 279 -48.62 21.67 1.58
N ALA A 280 -49.10 21.88 0.35
CA ALA A 280 -49.63 20.80 -0.48
C ALA A 280 -48.55 19.78 -0.84
N ARG A 281 -48.92 18.50 -0.88
CA ARG A 281 -48.03 17.40 -1.26
C ARG A 281 -48.05 17.22 -2.78
N VAL A 282 -46.87 17.34 -3.40
CA VAL A 282 -46.67 17.17 -4.84
C VAL A 282 -45.69 16.03 -5.07
N GLU A 283 -46.19 14.91 -5.59
CA GLU A 283 -45.36 13.72 -5.86
C GLU A 283 -44.41 13.96 -7.04
N LYS A 284 -43.14 13.60 -6.85
CA LYS A 284 -42.04 13.87 -7.78
C LYS A 284 -41.06 12.72 -7.78
N THR A 285 -40.42 12.49 -8.92
CA THR A 285 -39.32 11.54 -9.04
C THR A 285 -37.98 12.23 -8.79
N LEU A 286 -36.90 11.45 -8.60
CA LEU A 286 -35.56 12.00 -8.39
C LEU A 286 -35.06 12.84 -9.59
N LYS A 287 -35.58 12.59 -10.80
CA LYS A 287 -35.23 13.32 -12.02
C LYS A 287 -35.83 14.73 -12.07
N ASP A 288 -36.95 14.94 -11.37
CA ASP A 288 -37.65 16.22 -11.39
C ASP A 288 -36.94 17.20 -10.48
N ARG A 289 -36.17 18.13 -11.07
CA ARG A 289 -35.33 19.10 -10.35
C ARG A 289 -36.05 20.41 -10.03
N VAL A 290 -37.18 20.67 -10.68
CA VAL A 290 -38.02 21.85 -10.46
C VAL A 290 -39.23 21.45 -9.62
N HIS A 291 -39.54 22.24 -8.60
CA HIS A 291 -40.75 22.12 -7.81
C HIS A 291 -41.84 23.01 -8.42
N GLU A 292 -42.78 22.40 -9.13
CA GLU A 292 -44.00 23.06 -9.60
C GLU A 292 -45.17 22.64 -8.70
N CYS A 293 -45.86 23.60 -8.10
CA CYS A 293 -47.02 23.33 -7.24
C CYS A 293 -48.33 23.63 -7.97
N PRO A 294 -49.22 22.64 -8.16
CA PRO A 294 -50.50 22.88 -8.82
C PRO A 294 -51.48 23.71 -7.96
N SER A 295 -51.30 23.73 -6.63
CA SER A 295 -52.22 24.42 -5.70
C SER A 295 -51.92 25.91 -5.54
N CYS A 296 -50.64 26.31 -5.55
CA CYS A 296 -50.24 27.71 -5.35
C CYS A 296 -49.39 28.29 -6.49
N GLN A 297 -49.17 27.53 -7.56
CA GLN A 297 -48.41 27.95 -8.75
C GLN A 297 -46.94 28.33 -8.47
N LEU A 298 -46.40 27.95 -7.31
CA LEU A 298 -44.98 28.12 -7.00
C LEU A 298 -44.11 27.27 -7.92
N SER A 299 -43.13 27.90 -8.59
CA SER A 299 -42.10 27.24 -9.41
C SER A 299 -40.70 27.68 -8.99
N ILE A 300 -39.97 26.79 -8.30
CA ILE A 300 -38.61 27.01 -7.78
C ILE A 300 -37.79 25.72 -7.86
N ASP A 301 -36.47 25.80 -7.67
CA ASP A 301 -35.63 24.60 -7.54
C ASP A 301 -36.12 23.68 -6.40
N ARG A 302 -36.10 22.37 -6.62
CA ARG A 302 -36.60 21.38 -5.66
C ARG A 302 -35.82 21.41 -4.35
N ASP A 303 -34.50 21.50 -4.42
CA ASP A 303 -33.66 21.48 -3.22
C ASP A 303 -33.81 22.80 -2.46
N TRP A 304 -34.00 23.93 -3.17
CA TRP A 304 -34.38 25.22 -2.56
C TRP A 304 -35.72 25.15 -1.84
N ASN A 305 -36.75 24.57 -2.47
CA ASN A 305 -38.05 24.37 -1.81
C ASN A 305 -37.92 23.53 -0.54
N SER A 306 -37.15 22.43 -0.60
CA SER A 306 -36.90 21.59 0.56
C SER A 306 -36.18 22.35 1.68
N ALA A 307 -35.20 23.19 1.36
CA ALA A 307 -34.53 24.04 2.34
C ALA A 307 -35.51 25.00 3.04
N LEU A 308 -36.44 25.61 2.30
CA LEU A 308 -37.49 26.49 2.86
C LEU A 308 -38.44 25.73 3.80
N VAL A 309 -38.87 24.52 3.40
CA VAL A 309 -39.71 23.66 4.26
C VAL A 309 -38.98 23.28 5.55
N LEU A 310 -37.68 22.97 5.47
CA LEU A 310 -36.87 22.64 6.66
C LEU A 310 -36.68 23.85 7.57
N LEU A 311 -36.49 25.04 7.00
CA LEU A 311 -36.40 26.28 7.76
C LEU A 311 -37.69 26.57 8.53
N ASP A 312 -38.85 26.47 7.86
CA ASP A 312 -40.16 26.65 8.49
C ASP A 312 -40.38 25.63 9.62
N ARG A 313 -40.04 24.35 9.41
CA ARG A 313 -40.04 23.33 10.48
C ARG A 313 -39.10 23.69 11.64
N GLY A 314 -37.93 24.27 11.34
CA GLY A 314 -36.97 24.71 12.35
C GLY A 314 -37.51 25.87 13.19
N LEU A 315 -38.09 26.87 12.53
CA LEU A 315 -38.72 28.03 13.17
C LEU A 315 -39.91 27.62 14.05
N ARG A 316 -40.75 26.68 13.60
CA ARG A 316 -41.84 26.13 14.42
C ARG A 316 -41.34 25.42 15.68
N THR A 317 -40.16 24.81 15.61
CA THR A 317 -39.57 24.06 16.73
C THR A 317 -39.00 24.99 17.80
N VAL A 318 -38.37 26.09 17.38
CA VAL A 318 -37.68 27.02 18.28
C VAL A 318 -38.57 28.17 18.74
N GLY A 319 -39.60 28.53 17.96
CA GLY A 319 -40.28 29.81 18.05
C GLY A 319 -39.51 30.91 17.29
N LEU A 320 -40.01 32.16 17.32
CA LEU A 320 -39.31 33.29 16.72
C LEU A 320 -37.98 33.51 17.48
N PRO A 321 -36.82 33.36 16.83
CA PRO A 321 -35.54 33.58 17.49
C PRO A 321 -35.37 35.08 17.75
N PHE A 322 -35.34 35.49 19.02
CA PHE A 322 -34.86 36.80 19.40
C PHE A 322 -33.33 36.77 19.42
N SER A 323 -32.69 37.77 18.81
CA SER A 323 -31.27 37.99 18.93
C SER A 323 -30.92 38.18 20.41
N GLY A 324 -30.10 37.27 20.97
CA GLY A 324 -29.59 37.39 22.35
C GLY A 324 -28.68 38.60 22.57
N CYS A 325 -28.28 39.27 21.48
CA CYS A 325 -27.61 40.57 21.49
C CYS A 325 -28.55 41.57 20.82
N GLY A 326 -29.12 42.48 21.61
CA GLY A 326 -30.29 43.27 21.24
C GLY A 326 -30.19 44.08 19.94
N GLY A 327 -31.33 44.15 19.25
CA GLY A 327 -31.55 45.01 18.09
C GLY A 327 -32.75 44.49 17.30
N GLN A 328 -33.92 45.10 17.48
CA GLN A 328 -35.09 44.87 16.63
C GLN A 328 -34.85 45.54 15.28
N GLU A 329 -34.57 44.76 14.25
CA GLU A 329 -34.96 45.13 12.88
C GLU A 329 -35.66 43.93 12.24
N VAL A 330 -36.95 44.11 11.95
CA VAL A 330 -37.73 43.16 11.16
C VAL A 330 -37.30 43.34 9.70
N THR A 331 -36.16 42.74 9.32
CA THR A 331 -35.81 42.66 7.91
C THR A 331 -36.49 41.43 7.32
N HIS A 332 -37.45 41.66 6.42
CA HIS A 332 -37.96 40.63 5.51
C HIS A 332 -36.81 39.85 4.87
N PRO A 333 -37.01 38.57 4.50
CA PRO A 333 -35.97 37.79 3.82
C PRO A 333 -35.56 38.50 2.53
N VAL A 334 -34.36 39.11 2.57
CA VAL A 334 -33.76 39.74 1.40
C VAL A 334 -33.40 38.62 0.42
N ARG A 335 -33.83 38.80 -0.83
CA ARG A 335 -33.49 37.92 -1.96
C ARG A 335 -31.97 37.92 -2.11
N GLN A 336 -31.28 36.89 -1.62
CA GLN A 336 -29.85 36.75 -1.85
C GLN A 336 -29.60 36.52 -3.34
N GLN A 337 -28.83 37.42 -3.94
CA GLN A 337 -28.26 37.23 -5.27
C GLN A 337 -27.36 36.00 -5.24
N PHE A 338 -27.51 35.14 -6.25
CA PHE A 338 -26.62 34.01 -6.49
C PHE A 338 -25.18 34.51 -6.69
N SER A 339 -24.32 34.39 -5.68
CA SER A 339 -22.88 34.38 -5.90
C SER A 339 -22.47 32.94 -6.19
N VAL A 340 -22.43 32.60 -7.48
CA VAL A 340 -21.76 31.37 -7.95
C VAL A 340 -20.27 31.58 -7.71
N VAL A 341 -19.71 30.90 -6.71
CA VAL A 341 -18.25 30.82 -6.57
C VAL A 341 -17.75 29.89 -7.68
N LYS A 342 -17.36 30.46 -8.82
CA LYS A 342 -16.55 29.75 -9.82
C LYS A 342 -15.14 29.55 -9.25
N LEU A 343 -14.83 28.31 -8.90
CA LEU A 343 -13.49 27.85 -8.51
C LEU A 343 -12.58 27.66 -9.75
N GLU A 344 -12.37 28.70 -10.54
CA GLU A 344 -11.41 28.67 -11.67
C GLU A 344 -10.32 29.74 -11.59
N ALA A 345 -10.21 30.49 -10.49
CA ALA A 345 -9.22 31.56 -10.33
C ALA A 345 -8.12 31.27 -9.29
N LEU A 346 -7.63 30.03 -9.23
CA LEU A 346 -6.38 29.67 -8.52
C LEU A 346 -5.57 28.68 -9.38
N ALA A 347 -5.15 29.17 -10.55
CA ALA A 347 -4.04 28.62 -11.33
C ALA A 347 -2.94 29.67 -11.40
#